data_AF-A0A2P4Y822-F1
#
_entry.id   AF-A0A2P4Y822-F1
#
_cell.length_a   1.000
_cell.length_b   1.000
_cell.length_c   1.000
_cell.angle_alpha   90.00
_cell.angle_beta   90.00
_cell.angle_gamma   90.00
#
_symmetry.space_group_name_H-M   'P 1'
#
loop_
_entity.id
_entity.type
_entity.pdbx_description
1 polymer ?
#
loop_
_entity_poly.entity_id
_entity_poly.type
_entity_poly.pdbx_seq_one_letter_code
_entity_poly.pdbx_strand_id
1 'polypeptide(L)'
;MEVVVPQEPIRTLIVNSNTSVVVNGSDTMSFQGLTITTMQSSILCSNVGIQGGGLLLQSTSGDVTVESVIIDASTSSTAEYPARVYSALGLVSLSNVVLSQSDLDVETGASSLTFSVNTGRSHIQAKSSSASISVGDIQANWVTLKSATGDIYGTELLIDGNSAFTGRLEVTTISGSIDLEEITASGTVHVESASGKISVQLVTQTFAGMYYMRSEYGSMSIRQTNYSSDIISEAADSIDGLEKHGSINCDQATSNCLAFGSLYLRSTLGDIDIILGCDTYSCS
;
A
#
# COMPACT_ATOMS: atom_id res chain seq x y z
N MET A 1 -3.21 4.67 30.68
CA MET A 1 -2.10 4.22 31.55
C MET A 1 -0.80 4.63 30.90
N GLU A 2 0.13 5.20 31.67
CA GLU A 2 1.49 5.51 31.20
C GLU A 2 2.42 4.37 31.63
N VAL A 3 3.08 3.71 30.67
CA VAL A 3 3.97 2.58 30.94
C VAL A 3 5.41 3.06 30.84
N VAL A 4 6.11 3.14 31.98
CA VAL A 4 7.53 3.45 32.03
C VAL A 4 8.33 2.17 31.79
N VAL A 5 9.07 2.11 30.69
CA VAL A 5 9.80 0.91 30.29
C VAL A 5 11.27 0.98 30.76
N PRO A 6 11.82 -0.07 31.40
CA PRO A 6 13.21 -0.08 31.86
C PRO A 6 14.24 -0.04 30.71
N GLN A 7 15.39 0.58 30.93
CA GLN A 7 16.51 0.73 29.97
C GLN A 7 17.32 -0.54 29.68
N GLU A 8 16.93 -1.72 30.16
CA GLU A 8 17.67 -2.96 29.86
C GLU A 8 17.30 -3.54 28.49
N PRO A 9 18.26 -4.09 27.74
CA PRO A 9 18.07 -4.46 26.35
C PRO A 9 17.22 -5.73 26.23
N ILE A 10 16.27 -5.70 25.29
CA ILE A 10 15.56 -6.86 24.73
C ILE A 10 14.49 -7.43 25.69
N ARG A 11 13.38 -6.71 25.86
CA ARG A 11 12.13 -7.29 26.39
C ARG A 11 10.99 -7.12 25.40
N THR A 12 10.09 -8.09 25.39
CA THR A 12 8.76 -7.94 24.78
C THR A 12 7.86 -7.22 25.77
N LEU A 13 7.24 -6.11 25.34
CA LEU A 13 6.21 -5.42 26.13
C LEU A 13 4.84 -5.94 25.73
N ILE A 14 4.07 -6.43 26.70
CA ILE A 14 2.70 -6.89 26.51
C ILE A 14 1.78 -6.07 27.41
N VAL A 15 0.85 -5.33 26.80
CA VAL A 15 -0.15 -4.51 27.50
C VAL A 15 -1.54 -4.95 27.07
N ASN A 16 -2.32 -5.46 28.03
CA ASN A 16 -3.73 -5.76 27.83
C ASN A 16 -4.52 -4.83 28.73
N SER A 17 -5.27 -3.89 28.15
CA SER A 17 -5.96 -2.85 28.90
C SER A 17 -7.37 -2.57 28.38
N ASN A 18 -8.26 -2.18 29.28
CA ASN A 18 -9.56 -1.59 28.95
C ASN A 18 -9.52 -0.06 28.98
N THR A 19 -8.34 0.54 29.09
CA THR A 19 -8.11 1.99 29.08
C THR A 19 -7.17 2.36 27.96
N SER A 20 -7.13 3.65 27.61
CA SER A 20 -6.22 4.12 26.57
C SER A 20 -4.78 3.90 26.98
N VAL A 21 -3.99 3.37 26.05
CA VAL A 21 -2.59 3.05 26.24
C VAL A 21 -1.76 4.04 25.43
N VAL A 22 -0.81 4.70 26.09
CA VAL A 22 0.18 5.54 25.44
C VAL A 22 1.54 4.93 25.71
N VAL A 23 2.23 4.55 24.65
CA VAL A 23 3.64 4.14 24.68
C VAL A 23 4.42 5.22 23.96
N ASN A 24 5.20 5.98 24.73
CA ASN A 24 6.11 6.97 24.20
C ASN A 24 7.53 6.52 24.50
N GLY A 25 8.23 6.08 23.46
CA GLY A 25 9.62 5.66 23.56
C GLY A 25 10.60 6.82 23.48
N SER A 26 11.86 6.48 23.28
CA SER A 26 12.94 7.42 22.96
C SER A 26 13.80 6.80 21.86
N ASP A 27 14.61 7.61 21.17
CA ASP A 27 15.48 7.16 20.08
C ASP A 27 16.45 6.02 20.46
N THR A 28 16.68 5.85 21.77
CA THR A 28 17.55 4.82 22.34
C THR A 28 16.79 3.59 22.85
N MET A 29 15.46 3.60 22.83
CA MET A 29 14.63 2.53 23.37
C MET A 29 14.22 1.56 22.26
N SER A 30 14.69 0.31 22.38
CA SER A 30 14.34 -0.78 21.48
C SER A 30 13.70 -1.95 22.24
N PHE A 31 12.53 -2.40 21.80
CA PHE A 31 11.89 -3.62 22.27
C PHE A 31 12.28 -4.80 21.39
N GLN A 32 12.19 -6.01 21.95
CA GLN A 32 12.19 -7.21 21.11
C GLN A 32 10.87 -7.31 20.34
N GLY A 33 9.75 -7.09 21.03
CA GLY A 33 8.41 -7.06 20.44
C GLY A 33 7.47 -6.18 21.26
N LEU A 34 6.38 -5.76 20.63
CA LEU A 34 5.38 -4.91 21.27
C LEU A 34 3.98 -5.43 20.95
N THR A 35 3.25 -5.82 21.99
CA THR A 35 1.86 -6.24 21.89
C THR A 35 0.99 -5.36 22.78
N ILE A 36 0.06 -4.62 22.18
CA ILE A 36 -0.94 -3.82 22.89
C ILE A 36 -2.32 -4.25 22.41
N THR A 37 -3.17 -4.69 23.33
CA THR A 37 -4.56 -5.01 23.05
C THR A 37 -5.50 -4.21 23.94
N THR A 38 -6.50 -3.58 23.29
CA THR A 38 -7.59 -2.87 23.95
C THR A 38 -8.92 -3.25 23.32
N MET A 39 -10.01 -3.12 24.06
CA MET A 39 -11.36 -3.29 23.49
C MET A 39 -11.92 -1.96 22.99
N GLN A 40 -12.15 -1.02 23.90
CA GLN A 40 -12.87 0.23 23.61
C GLN A 40 -12.01 1.48 23.71
N SER A 41 -10.70 1.33 23.78
CA SER A 41 -9.79 2.44 24.09
C SER A 41 -8.71 2.60 23.06
N SER A 42 -8.25 3.83 22.90
CA SER A 42 -7.26 4.16 21.89
C SER A 42 -5.86 3.72 22.28
N ILE A 43 -5.04 3.44 21.28
CA ILE A 43 -3.64 3.10 21.41
C ILE A 43 -2.85 4.19 20.69
N LEU A 44 -1.90 4.80 21.39
CA LEU A 44 -0.89 5.69 20.81
C LEU A 44 0.48 5.08 21.04
N CYS A 45 1.21 4.81 19.96
CA CYS A 45 2.58 4.29 20.01
C CYS A 45 3.50 5.24 19.24
N SER A 46 4.45 5.87 19.91
CA SER A 46 5.34 6.86 19.30
C SER A 46 6.80 6.69 19.69
N ASN A 47 7.71 6.92 18.73
CA ASN A 47 9.17 6.94 18.94
C ASN A 47 9.71 5.61 19.51
N VAL A 48 9.30 4.49 18.93
CA VAL A 48 9.65 3.14 19.40
C VAL A 48 10.45 2.38 18.36
N GLY A 49 11.58 1.79 18.77
CA GLY A 49 12.29 0.78 17.98
C GLY A 49 11.85 -0.64 18.36
N ILE A 50 11.70 -1.52 17.37
CA ILE A 50 11.35 -2.94 17.55
C ILE A 50 12.36 -3.79 16.79
N GLN A 51 13.07 -4.66 17.51
CA GLN A 51 14.19 -5.49 17.03
C GLN A 51 13.84 -6.98 17.15
N GLY A 52 13.03 -7.49 16.23
CA GLY A 52 12.77 -8.93 16.10
C GLY A 52 11.91 -9.55 17.20
N GLY A 53 10.59 -9.56 16.97
CA GLY A 53 9.58 -10.12 17.88
C GLY A 53 8.14 -9.71 17.53
N GLY A 54 7.98 -8.84 16.52
CA GLY A 54 6.69 -8.43 15.98
C GLY A 54 6.07 -7.24 16.70
N LEU A 55 5.26 -6.49 15.95
CA LEU A 55 4.36 -5.47 16.47
C LEU A 55 2.94 -5.99 16.35
N LEU A 56 2.16 -5.91 17.42
CA LEU A 56 0.72 -6.17 17.41
C LEU A 56 0.01 -5.06 18.18
N LEU A 57 -0.67 -4.18 17.47
CA LEU A 57 -1.54 -3.16 18.05
C LEU A 57 -2.98 -3.47 17.65
N GLN A 58 -3.81 -3.79 18.63
CA GLN A 58 -5.18 -4.22 18.37
C GLN A 58 -6.17 -3.47 19.25
N SER A 59 -7.15 -2.84 18.62
CA SER A 59 -8.31 -2.23 19.26
C SER A 59 -9.59 -2.75 18.61
N THR A 60 -10.70 -2.84 19.35
CA THR A 60 -12.00 -3.14 18.72
C THR A 60 -12.68 -1.85 18.26
N SER A 61 -12.71 -0.81 19.10
CA SER A 61 -13.40 0.44 18.76
C SER A 61 -12.63 1.72 19.01
N GLY A 62 -11.51 1.67 19.73
CA GLY A 62 -10.63 2.83 19.89
C GLY A 62 -9.73 3.03 18.69
N ASP A 63 -9.27 4.26 18.51
CA ASP A 63 -8.32 4.61 17.45
C ASP A 63 -6.94 4.02 17.74
N VAL A 64 -6.19 3.69 16.70
CA VAL A 64 -4.79 3.26 16.81
C VAL A 64 -3.93 4.23 16.02
N THR A 65 -3.03 4.91 16.72
CA THR A 65 -2.07 5.84 16.12
C THR A 65 -0.65 5.35 16.37
N VAL A 66 0.13 5.27 15.31
CA VAL A 66 1.54 4.88 15.32
C VAL A 66 2.34 5.99 14.67
N GLU A 67 3.36 6.50 15.35
CA GLU A 67 4.17 7.62 14.86
C GLU A 67 5.65 7.36 15.09
N SER A 68 6.47 7.52 14.04
CA SER A 68 7.93 7.43 14.17
C SER A 68 8.38 6.10 14.80
N VAL A 69 7.88 4.98 14.28
CA VAL A 69 8.20 3.62 14.74
C VAL A 69 9.09 2.92 13.74
N ILE A 70 10.16 2.29 14.24
CA ILE A 70 11.10 1.52 13.43
C ILE A 70 10.94 0.04 13.79
N ILE A 71 10.69 -0.80 12.79
CA ILE A 71 10.55 -2.24 12.91
C ILE A 71 11.66 -2.90 12.10
N ASP A 72 12.66 -3.43 12.78
CA ASP A 72 13.79 -4.12 12.18
C ASP A 72 13.75 -5.60 12.53
N ALA A 73 13.45 -6.43 11.53
CA ALA A 73 13.43 -7.87 11.66
C ALA A 73 14.66 -8.55 11.02
N SER A 74 15.62 -7.77 10.51
CA SER A 74 16.79 -8.26 9.75
C SER A 74 17.66 -9.27 10.50
N THR A 75 17.73 -9.18 11.83
CA THR A 75 18.52 -10.09 12.68
C THR A 75 17.67 -11.15 13.37
N SER A 76 16.38 -11.25 13.04
CA SER A 76 15.42 -12.08 13.77
C SER A 76 14.92 -13.26 12.94
N SER A 77 14.78 -14.43 13.58
CA SER A 77 14.05 -15.56 12.99
C SER A 77 12.54 -15.29 12.89
N THR A 78 12.06 -14.18 13.46
CA THR A 78 10.66 -13.74 13.45
C THR A 78 10.32 -12.82 12.27
N ALA A 79 11.24 -12.63 11.31
CA ALA A 79 10.95 -11.97 10.03
C ALA A 79 9.77 -12.62 9.28
N GLU A 80 9.38 -13.84 9.67
CA GLU A 80 8.20 -14.53 9.16
C GLU A 80 6.85 -14.00 9.68
N TYR A 81 6.81 -13.17 10.73
CA TYR A 81 5.57 -12.64 11.28
C TYR A 81 5.38 -11.15 10.96
N PRO A 82 4.34 -10.77 10.19
CA PRO A 82 4.10 -9.38 9.85
C PRO A 82 3.79 -8.55 11.10
N ALA A 83 4.23 -7.29 11.09
CA ALA A 83 3.72 -6.29 12.01
C ALA A 83 2.23 -6.09 11.76
N ARG A 84 1.41 -6.01 12.81
CA ARG A 84 -0.05 -5.92 12.70
C ARG A 84 -0.61 -4.73 13.44
N VAL A 85 -1.41 -3.94 12.74
CA VAL A 85 -2.18 -2.83 13.32
C VAL A 85 -3.65 -2.98 12.94
N TYR A 86 -4.53 -3.11 13.93
CA TYR A 86 -5.95 -3.39 13.70
C TYR A 86 -6.85 -2.52 14.56
N SER A 87 -7.89 -1.95 13.95
CA SER A 87 -9.06 -1.43 14.66
C SER A 87 -10.38 -1.77 13.97
N ALA A 88 -11.31 -2.45 14.63
CA ALA A 88 -12.55 -2.85 13.96
C ALA A 88 -13.42 -1.63 13.59
N LEU A 89 -13.53 -0.65 14.50
CA LEU A 89 -14.39 0.53 14.32
C LEU A 89 -13.63 1.87 14.45
N GLY A 90 -12.42 1.85 15.01
CA GLY A 90 -11.61 3.05 15.19
C GLY A 90 -10.77 3.39 13.97
N LEU A 91 -10.30 4.63 13.93
CA LEU A 91 -9.34 5.09 12.94
C LEU A 91 -7.99 4.40 13.15
N VAL A 92 -7.29 4.09 12.06
CA VAL A 92 -5.91 3.60 12.10
C VAL A 92 -5.03 4.58 11.35
N SER A 93 -4.05 5.16 12.04
CA SER A 93 -3.09 6.12 11.49
C SER A 93 -1.67 5.65 11.74
N LEU A 94 -0.86 5.52 10.70
CA LEU A 94 0.57 5.23 10.80
C LEU A 94 1.36 6.33 10.09
N SER A 95 2.20 7.07 10.79
CA SER A 95 3.06 8.09 10.20
C SER A 95 4.53 7.79 10.49
N ASN A 96 5.40 8.00 9.50
CA ASN A 96 6.84 7.81 9.62
C ASN A 96 7.22 6.42 10.16
N VAL A 97 6.53 5.37 9.68
CA VAL A 97 6.86 3.99 10.05
C VAL A 97 7.94 3.46 9.11
N VAL A 98 9.00 2.90 9.68
CA VAL A 98 10.11 2.31 8.91
C VAL A 98 10.15 0.81 9.16
N LEU A 99 10.16 0.04 8.08
CA LEU A 99 10.29 -1.42 8.11
C LEU A 99 11.63 -1.82 7.50
N SER A 100 12.28 -2.79 8.11
CA SER A 100 13.50 -3.42 7.60
C SER A 100 13.33 -4.94 7.65
N GLN A 101 13.25 -5.56 6.47
CA GLN A 101 13.01 -7.00 6.31
C GLN A 101 11.76 -7.49 7.06
N SER A 102 10.69 -6.68 7.09
CA SER A 102 9.46 -6.98 7.81
C SER A 102 8.25 -6.60 6.98
N ASP A 103 7.26 -7.48 6.96
CA ASP A 103 5.96 -7.19 6.37
C ASP A 103 5.07 -6.41 7.35
N LEU A 104 4.05 -5.75 6.82
CA LEU A 104 3.08 -4.97 7.59
C LEU A 104 1.65 -5.26 7.12
N ASP A 105 0.81 -5.74 8.03
CA ASP A 105 -0.63 -5.86 7.89
C ASP A 105 -1.34 -4.75 8.66
N VAL A 106 -2.14 -3.96 7.96
CA VAL A 106 -3.00 -2.94 8.56
C VAL A 106 -4.46 -3.17 8.18
N GLU A 107 -5.35 -3.19 9.16
CA GLU A 107 -6.77 -3.41 8.88
C GLU A 107 -7.67 -2.49 9.74
N THR A 108 -8.65 -1.86 9.08
CA THR A 108 -9.75 -1.18 9.77
C THR A 108 -11.11 -1.61 9.22
N GLY A 109 -12.10 -1.82 10.06
CA GLY A 109 -13.42 -2.24 9.59
C GLY A 109 -14.23 -1.09 8.98
N ALA A 110 -14.35 0.02 9.71
CA ALA A 110 -15.39 1.01 9.42
C ALA A 110 -14.95 2.49 9.37
N SER A 111 -13.74 2.83 9.83
CA SER A 111 -13.33 4.24 10.02
C SER A 111 -12.52 4.77 8.85
N SER A 112 -11.31 5.28 9.06
CA SER A 112 -10.33 5.64 8.04
C SER A 112 -9.01 4.93 8.35
N LEU A 113 -8.30 4.58 7.28
CA LEU A 113 -6.93 4.10 7.35
C LEU A 113 -6.03 5.10 6.63
N THR A 114 -5.06 5.68 7.34
CA THR A 114 -4.03 6.54 6.74
C THR A 114 -2.66 6.00 7.07
N PHE A 115 -1.78 5.81 6.08
CA PHE A 115 -0.41 5.45 6.39
C PHE A 115 0.67 5.96 5.42
N SER A 116 1.83 6.26 6.00
CA SER A 116 3.10 6.53 5.31
C SER A 116 4.19 5.64 5.90
N VAL A 117 4.83 4.85 5.03
CA VAL A 117 5.70 3.74 5.41
C VAL A 117 6.91 3.66 4.47
N ASN A 118 8.10 3.95 4.98
CA ASN A 118 9.33 4.02 4.19
C ASN A 118 10.24 2.82 4.50
N THR A 119 10.54 1.98 3.49
CA THR A 119 11.16 0.66 3.75
C THR A 119 11.98 0.10 2.61
N GLY A 120 12.89 -0.83 2.97
CA GLY A 120 13.52 -1.78 2.05
C GLY A 120 13.01 -3.20 2.29
N ARG A 121 12.77 -3.95 1.20
CA ARG A 121 12.23 -5.33 1.14
C ARG A 121 11.09 -5.65 2.12
N SER A 122 9.88 -5.30 1.73
CA SER A 122 8.66 -5.46 2.55
C SER A 122 7.45 -5.72 1.67
N HIS A 123 6.50 -6.53 2.16
CA HIS A 123 5.11 -6.52 1.74
C HIS A 123 4.28 -5.67 2.71
N ILE A 124 3.53 -4.72 2.15
CA ILE A 124 2.58 -3.91 2.91
C ILE A 124 1.18 -4.27 2.44
N GLN A 125 0.34 -4.72 3.38
CA GLN A 125 -1.04 -5.03 3.14
C GLN A 125 -1.94 -4.11 3.98
N ALA A 126 -2.87 -3.43 3.31
CA ALA A 126 -3.88 -2.61 3.94
C ALA A 126 -5.27 -3.07 3.53
N LYS A 127 -6.15 -3.26 4.50
CA LYS A 127 -7.50 -3.76 4.27
C LYS A 127 -8.55 -2.93 4.99
N SER A 128 -9.68 -2.73 4.31
CA SER A 128 -10.90 -2.30 4.93
C SER A 128 -12.16 -2.98 4.42
N SER A 129 -13.20 -2.99 5.25
CA SER A 129 -14.55 -3.36 4.82
C SER A 129 -15.26 -2.15 4.22
N SER A 130 -15.31 -1.01 4.90
CA SER A 130 -16.01 0.18 4.41
C SER A 130 -15.26 1.51 4.58
N ALA A 131 -14.09 1.50 5.21
CA ALA A 131 -13.26 2.68 5.38
C ALA A 131 -12.63 3.11 4.06
N SER A 132 -12.38 4.41 3.95
CA SER A 132 -11.38 4.89 3.00
C SER A 132 -9.98 4.46 3.45
N ILE A 133 -9.16 4.07 2.47
CA ILE A 133 -7.73 3.83 2.64
C ILE A 133 -7.01 4.98 1.96
N SER A 134 -6.18 5.70 2.70
CA SER A 134 -5.32 6.78 2.21
C SER A 134 -3.86 6.40 2.45
N VAL A 135 -3.06 6.42 1.39
CA VAL A 135 -1.63 6.09 1.46
C VAL A 135 -0.77 7.18 0.84
N GLY A 136 0.38 7.45 1.44
CA GLY A 136 1.34 8.44 0.95
C GLY A 136 2.77 8.01 1.26
N ASP A 137 3.72 8.38 0.42
CA ASP A 137 5.17 8.21 0.63
C ASP A 137 5.54 6.76 0.99
N ILE A 138 5.02 5.79 0.21
CA ILE A 138 5.31 4.38 0.45
C ILE A 138 6.48 3.92 -0.41
N GLN A 139 7.43 3.24 0.21
CA GLN A 139 8.46 2.49 -0.50
C GLN A 139 8.42 1.02 -0.08
N ALA A 140 8.12 0.11 -1.01
CA ALA A 140 8.02 -1.33 -0.76
C ALA A 140 8.25 -2.17 -2.03
N ASN A 141 8.41 -3.49 -1.88
CA ASN A 141 8.43 -4.38 -3.04
C ASN A 141 7.04 -4.83 -3.45
N TRP A 142 6.16 -5.00 -2.48
CA TRP A 142 4.78 -5.40 -2.71
C TRP A 142 3.85 -4.55 -1.86
N VAL A 143 2.86 -3.93 -2.49
CA VAL A 143 1.74 -3.26 -1.82
C VAL A 143 0.42 -3.92 -2.23
N THR A 144 -0.42 -4.24 -1.25
CA THR A 144 -1.78 -4.73 -1.45
C THR A 144 -2.77 -3.85 -0.69
N LEU A 145 -3.64 -3.13 -1.40
CA LEU A 145 -4.70 -2.30 -0.83
C LEU A 145 -6.06 -2.90 -1.19
N LYS A 146 -6.89 -3.20 -0.19
CA LYS A 146 -8.20 -3.83 -0.40
C LYS A 146 -9.28 -3.13 0.40
N SER A 147 -10.27 -2.55 -0.24
CA SER A 147 -11.49 -2.06 0.44
C SER A 147 -12.70 -2.79 -0.10
N ALA A 148 -13.75 -3.04 0.68
CA ALA A 148 -14.99 -3.56 0.08
C ALA A 148 -15.78 -2.40 -0.55
N THR A 149 -16.16 -1.41 0.24
CA THR A 149 -17.00 -0.31 -0.24
C THR A 149 -16.37 1.07 -0.12
N GLY A 150 -15.25 1.21 0.57
CA GLY A 150 -14.57 2.49 0.73
C GLY A 150 -13.63 2.79 -0.43
N ASP A 151 -13.35 4.07 -0.60
CA ASP A 151 -12.42 4.55 -1.61
C ASP A 151 -10.96 4.25 -1.22
N ILE A 152 -10.09 4.16 -2.21
CA ILE A 152 -8.65 4.01 -2.02
C ILE A 152 -7.96 5.17 -2.71
N TYR A 153 -7.25 5.97 -1.93
CA TYR A 153 -6.43 7.09 -2.36
C TYR A 153 -4.96 6.74 -2.13
N GLY A 154 -4.11 7.02 -3.10
CA GLY A 154 -2.67 6.83 -2.95
C GLY A 154 -1.88 7.92 -3.65
N THR A 155 -0.78 8.34 -3.04
CA THR A 155 0.17 9.27 -3.65
C THR A 155 1.61 8.83 -3.35
N GLU A 156 2.56 9.18 -4.21
CA GLU A 156 3.99 8.93 -4.02
C GLU A 156 4.31 7.46 -3.65
N LEU A 157 3.78 6.50 -4.42
CA LEU A 157 4.06 5.07 -4.22
C LEU A 157 5.24 4.61 -5.07
N LEU A 158 6.32 4.17 -4.41
CA LEU A 158 7.48 3.56 -5.04
C LEU A 158 7.49 2.05 -4.81
N ILE A 159 7.18 1.31 -5.88
CA ILE A 159 7.08 -0.15 -5.91
C ILE A 159 8.22 -0.70 -6.77
N ASP A 160 9.35 -0.96 -6.14
CA ASP A 160 10.53 -1.50 -6.82
C ASP A 160 10.71 -2.98 -6.52
N GLY A 161 11.19 -3.76 -7.49
CA GLY A 161 11.53 -5.16 -7.28
C GLY A 161 12.81 -5.33 -6.47
N ASN A 162 13.20 -6.59 -6.31
CA ASN A 162 14.52 -6.97 -5.83
C ASN A 162 15.00 -8.21 -6.60
N SER A 163 16.16 -8.75 -6.24
CA SER A 163 16.74 -9.92 -6.93
C SER A 163 15.88 -11.19 -6.88
N ALA A 164 14.90 -11.27 -5.97
CA ALA A 164 14.03 -12.41 -5.74
C ALA A 164 12.59 -12.20 -6.25
N PHE A 165 12.12 -10.94 -6.34
CA PHE A 165 10.75 -10.61 -6.72
C PHE A 165 10.70 -9.37 -7.60
N THR A 166 9.90 -9.39 -8.66
CA THR A 166 9.51 -8.17 -9.37
C THR A 166 8.58 -7.34 -8.48
N GLY A 167 8.62 -6.02 -8.59
CA GLY A 167 7.69 -5.14 -7.85
C GLY A 167 6.24 -5.53 -8.11
N ARG A 168 5.36 -5.33 -7.12
CA ARG A 168 3.94 -5.67 -7.23
C ARG A 168 3.04 -4.67 -6.50
N LEU A 169 2.12 -4.06 -7.24
CA LEU A 169 1.03 -3.25 -6.71
C LEU A 169 -0.29 -3.96 -6.97
N GLU A 170 -1.08 -4.20 -5.94
CA GLU A 170 -2.43 -4.75 -6.06
C GLU A 170 -3.43 -3.86 -5.33
N VAL A 171 -4.41 -3.33 -6.05
CA VAL A 171 -5.44 -2.48 -5.47
C VAL A 171 -6.80 -2.99 -5.89
N THR A 172 -7.67 -3.27 -4.93
CA THR A 172 -8.99 -3.84 -5.22
C THR A 172 -10.07 -3.20 -4.39
N THR A 173 -11.21 -2.89 -5.02
CA THR A 173 -12.44 -2.52 -4.33
C THR A 173 -13.68 -3.11 -4.98
N ILE A 174 -14.80 -3.18 -4.26
CA ILE A 174 -16.08 -3.60 -4.87
C ILE A 174 -16.79 -2.35 -5.39
N SER A 175 -17.06 -1.37 -4.53
CA SER A 175 -17.86 -0.20 -4.92
C SER A 175 -17.20 1.15 -4.70
N GLY A 176 -16.03 1.20 -4.05
CA GLY A 176 -15.29 2.44 -3.87
C GLY A 176 -14.56 2.86 -5.16
N SER A 177 -14.16 4.12 -5.24
CA SER A 177 -13.25 4.59 -6.28
C SER A 177 -11.80 4.35 -5.89
N ILE A 178 -10.92 4.23 -6.89
CA ILE A 178 -9.48 4.10 -6.72
C ILE A 178 -8.84 5.28 -7.44
N ASP A 179 -8.09 6.09 -6.71
CA ASP A 179 -7.31 7.20 -7.25
C ASP A 179 -5.88 7.12 -6.75
N LEU A 180 -4.95 6.84 -7.67
CA LEU A 180 -3.54 6.63 -7.39
C LEU A 180 -2.73 7.64 -8.19
N GLU A 181 -2.00 8.49 -7.50
CA GLU A 181 -1.22 9.58 -8.06
C GLU A 181 0.28 9.34 -7.85
N GLU A 182 1.11 9.82 -8.79
CA GLU A 182 2.58 9.78 -8.67
C GLU A 182 3.14 8.37 -8.37
N ILE A 183 2.67 7.37 -9.13
CA ILE A 183 3.01 5.97 -8.93
C ILE A 183 4.25 5.61 -9.76
N THR A 184 5.29 5.15 -9.07
CA THR A 184 6.48 4.54 -9.66
C THR A 184 6.43 3.04 -9.41
N ALA A 185 6.17 2.24 -10.43
CA ALA A 185 6.03 0.80 -10.28
C ALA A 185 6.86 0.02 -11.31
N SER A 186 7.62 -0.94 -10.80
CA SER A 186 8.26 -2.00 -11.60
C SER A 186 7.46 -3.30 -11.48
N GLY A 187 7.50 -4.15 -12.50
CA GLY A 187 6.84 -5.45 -12.44
C GLY A 187 5.33 -5.39 -12.65
N THR A 188 4.54 -5.81 -11.66
CA THR A 188 3.09 -6.00 -11.83
C THR A 188 2.28 -4.90 -11.16
N VAL A 189 1.32 -4.34 -11.88
CA VAL A 189 0.29 -3.45 -11.33
C VAL A 189 -1.06 -4.09 -11.64
N HIS A 190 -1.81 -4.49 -10.61
CA HIS A 190 -3.18 -5.02 -10.72
C HIS A 190 -4.13 -4.06 -10.02
N VAL A 191 -5.07 -3.48 -10.75
CA VAL A 191 -6.13 -2.64 -10.17
C VAL A 191 -7.50 -3.14 -10.59
N GLU A 192 -8.41 -3.30 -9.64
CA GLU A 192 -9.73 -3.85 -9.89
C GLU A 192 -10.82 -3.15 -9.06
N SER A 193 -11.94 -2.80 -9.71
CA SER A 193 -13.13 -2.26 -9.05
C SER A 193 -14.39 -2.87 -9.66
N ALA A 194 -15.41 -3.25 -8.88
CA ALA A 194 -16.64 -3.73 -9.50
C ALA A 194 -17.47 -2.56 -10.08
N SER A 195 -17.57 -1.43 -9.37
CA SER A 195 -18.42 -0.31 -9.82
C SER A 195 -17.86 1.09 -9.63
N GLY A 196 -16.73 1.25 -8.96
CA GLY A 196 -16.11 2.57 -8.78
C GLY A 196 -15.18 2.94 -9.92
N LYS A 197 -14.83 4.22 -9.99
CA LYS A 197 -13.88 4.73 -10.97
C LYS A 197 -12.46 4.34 -10.58
N ILE A 198 -11.62 3.99 -11.55
CA ILE A 198 -10.19 3.75 -11.40
C ILE A 198 -9.43 4.86 -12.13
N SER A 199 -8.53 5.52 -11.42
CA SER A 199 -7.59 6.52 -11.91
C SER A 199 -6.20 6.14 -11.43
N VAL A 200 -5.24 5.92 -12.34
CA VAL A 200 -3.85 5.63 -11.99
C VAL A 200 -2.92 6.51 -12.81
N GLN A 201 -2.15 7.34 -12.12
CA GLN A 201 -1.15 8.22 -12.70
C GLN A 201 0.24 7.62 -12.50
N LEU A 202 0.85 7.17 -13.59
CA LEU A 202 2.21 6.62 -13.59
C LEU A 202 3.22 7.74 -13.91
N VAL A 203 4.29 7.80 -13.13
CA VAL A 203 5.43 8.71 -13.38
C VAL A 203 6.09 8.31 -14.71
N THR A 204 6.55 9.27 -15.52
CA THR A 204 7.08 8.99 -16.86
C THR A 204 8.26 8.01 -16.80
N GLN A 205 8.32 7.09 -17.77
CA GLN A 205 9.39 6.10 -17.92
C GLN A 205 9.61 5.17 -16.71
N THR A 206 8.70 5.13 -15.73
CA THR A 206 8.84 4.25 -14.57
C THR A 206 8.29 2.85 -14.80
N PHE A 207 7.28 2.72 -15.65
CA PHE A 207 6.69 1.43 -16.02
C PHE A 207 7.09 1.05 -17.45
N ALA A 208 7.53 -0.20 -17.64
CA ALA A 208 7.69 -0.84 -18.93
C ALA A 208 7.07 -2.23 -18.90
N GLY A 209 6.20 -2.55 -19.86
CA GLY A 209 5.50 -3.83 -19.84
C GLY A 209 4.27 -3.90 -20.72
N MET A 210 3.63 -5.07 -20.68
CA MET A 210 2.36 -5.31 -21.36
C MET A 210 1.21 -4.81 -20.50
N TYR A 211 0.14 -4.29 -21.12
CA TYR A 211 -1.09 -3.97 -20.41
C TYR A 211 -2.27 -4.77 -20.94
N TYR A 212 -3.21 -5.03 -20.04
CA TYR A 212 -4.51 -5.59 -20.29
C TYR A 212 -5.54 -4.81 -19.48
N MET A 213 -6.56 -4.28 -20.16
CA MET A 213 -7.68 -3.58 -19.55
C MET A 213 -8.98 -4.23 -19.99
N ARG A 214 -9.91 -4.45 -19.05
CA ARG A 214 -11.26 -4.92 -19.35
C ARG A 214 -12.30 -4.15 -18.56
N SER A 215 -13.33 -3.66 -19.25
CA SER A 215 -14.53 -3.06 -18.65
C SER A 215 -15.77 -3.59 -19.34
N GLU A 216 -16.77 -4.05 -18.56
CA GLU A 216 -18.00 -4.60 -19.14
C GLU A 216 -18.99 -3.51 -19.56
N TYR A 217 -19.15 -2.47 -18.75
CA TYR A 217 -20.12 -1.39 -18.98
C TYR A 217 -19.54 0.03 -18.80
N GLY A 218 -18.30 0.16 -18.35
CA GLY A 218 -17.62 1.44 -18.18
C GLY A 218 -16.75 1.82 -19.39
N SER A 219 -16.17 3.01 -19.32
CA SER A 219 -15.18 3.49 -20.30
C SER A 219 -13.75 3.15 -19.88
N MET A 220 -12.83 3.08 -20.85
CA MET A 220 -11.41 2.80 -20.61
C MET A 220 -10.51 3.67 -21.48
N SER A 221 -9.50 4.29 -20.87
CA SER A 221 -8.46 5.07 -21.55
C SER A 221 -7.06 4.85 -20.98
N ILE A 222 -6.06 4.85 -21.86
CA ILE A 222 -4.67 5.15 -21.51
C ILE A 222 -4.31 6.40 -22.29
N ARG A 223 -3.83 7.43 -21.60
CA ARG A 223 -3.48 8.71 -22.21
C ARG A 223 -2.14 9.21 -21.72
N GLN A 224 -1.48 9.97 -22.57
CA GLN A 224 -0.23 10.65 -22.27
C GLN A 224 -0.53 12.11 -21.96
N THR A 225 0.15 12.67 -20.97
CA THR A 225 0.22 14.12 -20.80
C THR A 225 1.24 14.72 -21.76
N ASN A 226 1.26 16.05 -21.89
CA ASN A 226 2.29 16.77 -22.66
C ASN A 226 3.71 16.63 -22.08
N TYR A 227 3.84 16.06 -20.88
CA TYR A 227 5.11 15.85 -20.17
C TYR A 227 5.58 14.41 -20.22
N SER A 228 4.77 13.49 -20.75
CA SER A 228 5.13 12.09 -20.94
C SER A 228 6.07 11.93 -22.12
N SER A 229 7.16 11.20 -21.90
CA SER A 229 8.01 10.66 -22.97
C SER A 229 7.79 9.16 -23.18
N ASP A 230 6.71 8.63 -22.60
CA ASP A 230 6.36 7.22 -22.69
C ASP A 230 5.99 6.87 -24.14
N ILE A 231 6.09 5.59 -24.49
CA ILE A 231 5.68 5.09 -25.81
C ILE A 231 4.59 4.06 -25.61
N ILE A 232 3.39 4.35 -26.11
CA ILE A 232 2.27 3.41 -26.11
C ILE A 232 2.17 2.76 -27.49
N SER A 233 2.07 1.43 -27.50
CA SER A 233 1.72 0.66 -28.69
C SER A 233 0.46 -0.15 -28.39
N GLU A 234 -0.68 0.32 -28.88
CA GLU A 234 -1.96 -0.39 -28.77
C GLU A 234 -2.05 -1.50 -29.81
N ALA A 235 -2.55 -2.66 -29.41
CA ALA A 235 -2.96 -3.70 -30.34
C ALA A 235 -4.42 -3.50 -30.77
N ALA A 236 -4.89 -4.31 -31.72
CA ALA A 236 -6.30 -4.25 -32.12
C ALA A 236 -7.21 -4.62 -30.94
N ASP A 237 -8.29 -3.87 -30.76
CA ASP A 237 -9.30 -4.17 -29.74
C ASP A 237 -9.82 -5.62 -29.87
N SER A 238 -10.27 -6.19 -28.75
CA SER A 238 -10.92 -7.50 -28.77
C SER A 238 -12.20 -7.49 -29.60
N ILE A 239 -12.63 -8.68 -30.04
CA ILE A 239 -13.84 -8.85 -30.86
C ILE A 239 -15.10 -8.34 -30.14
N ASP A 240 -15.15 -8.46 -28.80
CA ASP A 240 -16.25 -7.97 -27.99
C ASP A 240 -16.18 -6.45 -27.71
N GLY A 241 -15.05 -5.80 -28.02
CA GLY A 241 -14.80 -4.38 -27.74
C GLY A 241 -14.67 -4.05 -26.25
N LEU A 242 -14.63 -5.06 -25.38
CA LEU A 242 -14.59 -4.90 -23.93
C LEU A 242 -13.16 -4.98 -23.38
N GLU A 243 -12.19 -5.36 -24.21
CA GLU A 243 -10.79 -5.51 -23.81
C GLU A 243 -9.87 -4.68 -24.69
N LYS A 244 -8.91 -4.02 -24.04
CA LYS A 244 -7.77 -3.38 -24.67
C LYS A 244 -6.48 -4.02 -24.20
N HIS A 245 -5.57 -4.23 -25.14
CA HIS A 245 -4.24 -4.74 -24.86
C HIS A 245 -3.20 -3.99 -25.68
N GLY A 246 -1.98 -3.99 -25.16
CA GLY A 246 -0.87 -3.30 -25.80
C GLY A 246 0.34 -3.28 -24.89
N SER A 247 1.21 -2.30 -25.12
CA SER A 247 2.48 -2.23 -24.42
C SER A 247 2.90 -0.78 -24.16
N ILE A 248 3.61 -0.55 -23.06
CA ILE A 248 4.13 0.76 -22.63
C ILE A 248 5.65 0.65 -22.49
N ASN A 249 6.39 1.57 -23.11
CA ASN A 249 7.87 1.66 -23.06
C ASN A 249 8.59 0.38 -23.49
N CYS A 250 8.01 -0.28 -24.49
CA CYS A 250 8.51 -1.53 -25.04
C CYS A 250 9.26 -1.30 -26.34
N ASP A 251 10.34 -2.07 -26.56
CA ASP A 251 11.05 -2.05 -27.83
C ASP A 251 10.16 -2.60 -28.94
N GLN A 252 9.70 -1.68 -29.80
CA GLN A 252 8.84 -1.99 -30.94
C GLN A 252 9.54 -2.87 -32.00
N ALA A 253 10.88 -2.90 -32.03
CA ALA A 253 11.62 -3.70 -33.01
C ALA A 253 11.67 -5.19 -32.65
N THR A 254 11.60 -5.51 -31.36
CA THR A 254 11.68 -6.90 -30.86
C THR A 254 10.35 -7.42 -30.33
N SER A 255 9.33 -6.56 -30.21
CA SER A 255 8.03 -6.85 -29.59
C SER A 255 8.16 -7.53 -28.22
N ASN A 256 9.30 -7.36 -27.56
CA ASN A 256 9.62 -8.09 -26.34
C ASN A 256 9.54 -7.14 -25.15
N CYS A 257 8.46 -7.27 -24.40
CA CYS A 257 8.26 -6.55 -23.15
C CYS A 257 7.93 -7.46 -21.97
N LEU A 258 7.89 -8.77 -22.21
CA LEU A 258 7.50 -9.78 -21.22
C LEU A 258 8.46 -9.86 -20.04
N ALA A 259 9.69 -9.35 -20.20
CA ALA A 259 10.71 -9.38 -19.15
C ALA A 259 10.60 -8.22 -18.13
N PHE A 260 9.73 -7.22 -18.35
CA PHE A 260 9.75 -5.98 -17.57
C PHE A 260 8.54 -5.83 -16.63
N GLY A 261 7.32 -6.11 -17.08
CA GLY A 261 6.13 -5.92 -16.26
C GLY A 261 4.79 -6.18 -16.93
N SER A 262 3.73 -6.12 -16.11
CA SER A 262 2.33 -6.34 -16.51
C SER A 262 1.41 -5.37 -15.79
N LEU A 263 0.57 -4.65 -16.54
CA LEU A 263 -0.49 -3.78 -16.02
C LEU A 263 -1.84 -4.45 -16.28
N TYR A 264 -2.53 -4.89 -15.23
CA TYR A 264 -3.84 -5.51 -15.27
C TYR A 264 -4.88 -4.59 -14.66
N LEU A 265 -5.88 -4.22 -15.45
CA LEU A 265 -6.94 -3.30 -15.03
C LEU A 265 -8.29 -3.91 -15.33
N ARG A 266 -9.16 -3.96 -14.32
CA ARG A 266 -10.48 -4.56 -14.48
C ARG A 266 -11.58 -3.74 -13.82
N SER A 267 -12.66 -3.55 -14.55
CA SER A 267 -13.89 -2.99 -14.02
C SER A 267 -15.13 -3.73 -14.54
N THR A 268 -16.23 -3.75 -13.78
CA THR A 268 -17.52 -4.22 -14.29
C THR A 268 -18.36 -3.03 -14.76
N LEU A 269 -18.61 -2.06 -13.89
CA LEU A 269 -19.51 -0.93 -14.13
C LEU A 269 -18.80 0.44 -14.13
N GLY A 270 -17.58 0.52 -13.60
CA GLY A 270 -16.84 1.77 -13.43
C GLY A 270 -15.90 2.09 -14.60
N ASP A 271 -15.49 3.36 -14.68
CA ASP A 271 -14.53 3.84 -15.67
C ASP A 271 -13.08 3.58 -15.25
N ILE A 272 -12.19 3.41 -16.23
CA ILE A 272 -10.74 3.24 -16.04
C ILE A 272 -10.00 4.33 -16.81
N ASP A 273 -9.18 5.13 -16.13
CA ASP A 273 -8.25 6.09 -16.76
C ASP A 273 -6.82 5.87 -16.27
N ILE A 274 -5.90 5.62 -17.21
CA ILE A 274 -4.47 5.54 -16.95
C ILE A 274 -3.78 6.72 -17.58
N ILE A 275 -2.99 7.42 -16.77
CA ILE A 275 -2.39 8.70 -17.13
C ILE A 275 -0.88 8.55 -17.01
N LEU A 276 -0.17 8.71 -18.14
CA LEU A 276 1.28 8.60 -18.19
C LEU A 276 1.91 10.00 -18.18
N GLY A 277 3.02 10.16 -17.45
CA GLY A 277 3.84 11.37 -17.43
C GLY A 277 3.40 12.42 -16.42
N CYS A 278 3.22 11.99 -15.18
CA CYS A 278 2.87 12.83 -14.04
C CYS A 278 4.07 13.00 -13.13
N ASP A 279 4.98 13.89 -13.52
CA ASP A 279 6.30 13.97 -12.88
C ASP A 279 6.38 15.03 -11.77
N THR A 280 5.34 15.88 -11.62
CA THR A 280 5.14 16.80 -10.49
C THR A 280 3.92 17.70 -10.76
N TYR A 281 2.91 17.64 -9.89
CA TYR A 281 1.72 18.50 -9.83
C TYR A 281 0.75 18.44 -11.02
N SER A 282 -0.36 17.73 -10.80
CA SER A 282 -1.64 17.82 -11.54
C SER A 282 -1.62 17.35 -13.00
N CYS A 283 -2.13 16.14 -13.23
CA CYS A 283 -2.40 15.57 -14.55
C CYS A 283 -3.87 15.64 -14.99
N SER A 284 -4.54 16.74 -14.62
CA SER A 284 -5.91 17.07 -15.03
C SER A 284 -6.04 17.26 -16.54
#